data_AF-A0A646IJ19-F1
#
_entry.id   AF-A0A646IJ19-F1
#
_cell.length_a   1.000
_cell.length_b   1.000
_cell.length_c   1.000
_cell.angle_alpha   90.00
_cell.angle_beta   90.00
_cell.angle_gamma   90.00
#
_symmetry.space_group_name_H-M   'P 1'
#
loop_
_entity.id
_entity.type
_entity.pdbx_description
1 polymer ?
#
loop_
_entity_poly.entity_id
_entity_poly.type
_entity_poly.pdbx_seq_one_letter_code
_entity_poly.pdbx_strand_id
1 'polypeptide(L)'
;ASSRSVYGEGAYVCPSCGLDPVYPDSRSLEALAAHRWEYECPACVQELAPRPTREDDRVRPASIYAATKYAQEDLVQIACKALGIGYVIFRFQNVYGEGQSLNNPYTGILSIFSTRVRRGLILPLFEDGKESRDFVHVEDVAEAVTLGVSAK
;
A
#
# COMPACT_ATOMS: atom_id res chain seq x y z
N ALA A 1 1.60 -12.84 -7.27
CA ALA A 1 1.26 -11.96 -6.13
C ALA A 1 0.78 -10.60 -6.64
N SER A 2 -0.31 -10.11 -6.06
CA SER A 2 -0.84 -8.76 -6.25
C SER A 2 -0.09 -7.77 -5.34
N SER A 3 -0.64 -6.57 -5.11
CA SER A 3 -0.02 -5.51 -4.33
C SER A 3 -1.07 -4.65 -3.64
N ARG A 4 -0.73 -4.10 -2.47
CA ARG A 4 -1.54 -3.07 -1.79
C ARG A 4 -1.82 -1.83 -2.63
N SER A 5 -1.05 -1.58 -3.70
CA SER A 5 -1.23 -0.41 -4.56
C SER A 5 -2.56 -0.40 -5.30
N VAL A 6 -3.28 -1.53 -5.33
CA VAL A 6 -4.61 -1.63 -5.93
C VAL A 6 -5.65 -0.76 -5.23
N TYR A 7 -5.46 -0.40 -3.95
CA TYR A 7 -6.41 0.42 -3.18
C TYR A 7 -6.21 1.94 -3.34
N GLY A 8 -5.21 2.38 -4.13
CA GLY A 8 -4.91 3.80 -4.30
C GLY A 8 -4.49 4.45 -2.97
N GLU A 9 -5.21 5.47 -2.54
CA GLU A 9 -4.98 6.20 -1.28
C GLU A 9 -5.42 5.42 -0.03
N GLY A 10 -6.18 4.33 -0.20
CA GLY A 10 -6.74 3.55 0.90
C GLY A 10 -8.03 4.13 1.49
N ALA A 11 -8.49 3.51 2.58
CA ALA A 11 -9.70 3.89 3.30
C ALA A 11 -9.38 4.77 4.51
N TYR A 12 -10.29 5.70 4.78
CA TYR A 12 -10.22 6.63 5.89
C TYR A 12 -11.55 6.64 6.66
N VAL A 13 -11.50 7.18 7.87
CA VAL A 13 -12.66 7.50 8.70
C VAL A 13 -12.63 8.97 9.06
N CYS A 14 -13.79 9.62 9.19
CA CYS A 14 -13.88 10.95 9.77
C CYS A 14 -14.19 10.85 11.26
N PRO A 15 -13.26 11.19 12.18
CA PRO A 15 -13.52 11.14 13.61
C PRO A 15 -14.59 12.14 14.06
N SER A 16 -14.74 13.25 13.33
CA SER A 16 -15.63 14.35 13.71
C SER A 16 -17.11 14.07 13.44
N CYS A 17 -17.44 13.42 12.32
CA CYS A 17 -18.83 13.13 11.95
C CYS A 17 -19.16 11.63 11.82
N GLY A 18 -18.19 10.75 11.99
CA GLY A 18 -18.38 9.29 11.98
C GLY A 18 -18.51 8.67 10.58
N LEU A 19 -18.21 9.41 9.51
CA LEU A 19 -18.25 8.87 8.15
C LEU A 19 -17.15 7.80 7.94
N ASP A 20 -17.54 6.56 7.67
CA ASP A 20 -16.67 5.39 7.44
C ASP A 20 -17.37 4.41 6.46
N PRO A 21 -16.72 3.98 5.36
CA PRO A 21 -15.41 4.39 4.87
C PRO A 21 -15.46 5.66 4.01
N VAL A 22 -14.37 6.42 4.01
CA VAL A 22 -14.10 7.50 3.06
C VAL A 22 -12.92 7.10 2.18
N TYR A 23 -13.07 7.21 0.87
CA TYR A 23 -12.03 6.91 -0.12
C TYR A 23 -11.65 8.21 -0.85
N PRO A 24 -10.63 8.94 -0.37
CA PRO A 24 -10.26 10.21 -0.98
C PRO A 24 -9.69 10.01 -2.40
N ASP A 25 -9.79 11.07 -3.20
CA ASP A 25 -9.01 11.24 -4.43
C ASP A 25 -7.58 11.62 -4.08
N SER A 26 -6.65 11.51 -5.04
CA SER A 26 -5.29 11.99 -4.83
C SER A 26 -5.27 13.49 -4.53
N ARG A 27 -4.37 13.91 -3.63
CA ARG A 27 -4.21 15.31 -3.20
C ARG A 27 -3.93 16.21 -4.40
N SER A 28 -4.57 17.37 -4.42
CA SER A 28 -4.37 18.37 -5.48
C SER A 28 -2.99 19.03 -5.37
N LEU A 29 -2.45 19.49 -6.50
CA LEU A 29 -1.19 20.25 -6.52
C LEU A 29 -1.26 21.51 -5.64
N GLU A 30 -2.43 22.14 -5.55
CA GLU A 30 -2.65 23.30 -4.70
C GLU A 30 -2.55 22.95 -3.21
N ALA A 31 -3.14 21.82 -2.79
CA ALA A 31 -3.03 21.34 -1.41
C ALA A 31 -1.57 21.04 -1.05
N LEU A 32 -0.85 20.35 -1.94
CA LEU A 32 0.56 20.03 -1.75
C LEU A 32 1.43 21.30 -1.69
N ALA A 33 1.19 22.28 -2.56
CA ALA A 33 1.92 23.55 -2.57
C ALA A 33 1.65 24.40 -1.30
N ALA A 34 0.47 24.23 -0.70
CA ALA A 34 0.09 24.90 0.53
C ALA A 34 0.43 24.09 1.80
N HIS A 35 1.21 23.01 1.68
CA HIS A 35 1.57 22.12 2.79
C HIS A 35 0.36 21.52 3.54
N ARG A 36 -0.75 21.29 2.82
CA ARG A 36 -1.94 20.58 3.34
C ARG A 36 -1.82 19.11 2.99
N TRP A 37 -1.34 18.31 3.94
CA TRP A 37 -1.02 16.89 3.73
C TRP A 37 -2.17 15.95 4.01
N GLU A 38 -3.04 16.31 4.96
CA GLU A 38 -4.17 15.49 5.39
C GLU A 38 -5.37 15.61 4.45
N TYR A 39 -6.15 14.53 4.37
CA TYR A 39 -7.39 14.52 3.61
C TYR A 39 -8.54 15.15 4.40
N GLU A 40 -9.41 15.89 3.72
CA GLU A 40 -10.59 16.52 4.33
C GLU A 40 -11.85 15.66 4.10
N CYS A 41 -12.71 15.60 5.11
CA CYS A 41 -13.97 14.89 5.04
C CYS A 41 -14.94 15.60 4.08
N PRO A 42 -15.53 14.90 3.09
CA PRO A 42 -16.45 15.52 2.16
C PRO A 42 -17.77 16.01 2.81
N ALA A 43 -18.09 15.53 4.01
CA ALA A 43 -19.33 15.87 4.71
C ALA A 43 -19.18 17.05 5.70
N CYS A 44 -18.02 17.21 6.34
CA CYS A 44 -17.82 18.22 7.39
C CYS A 44 -16.49 18.99 7.32
N VAL A 45 -15.68 18.73 6.29
CA VAL A 45 -14.40 19.42 6.00
C VAL A 45 -13.34 19.24 7.11
N GLN A 46 -13.57 18.37 8.09
CA GLN A 46 -12.58 18.02 9.11
C GLN A 46 -11.59 16.98 8.59
N GLU A 47 -10.40 16.94 9.17
CA GLU A 47 -9.35 15.98 8.82
C GLU A 47 -9.84 14.53 8.96
N LEU A 48 -9.47 13.71 7.99
CA LEU A 48 -9.69 12.27 7.96
C LEU A 48 -8.54 11.55 8.66
N ALA A 49 -8.84 10.44 9.33
CA ALA A 49 -7.84 9.54 9.89
C ALA A 49 -7.73 8.27 9.02
N PRO A 50 -6.51 7.77 8.73
CA PRO A 50 -6.35 6.54 7.98
C PRO A 50 -6.91 5.35 8.77
N ARG A 51 -7.50 4.39 8.04
CA ARG A 51 -8.05 3.16 8.59
C ARG A 51 -7.25 1.95 8.08
N PRO A 52 -7.12 0.85 8.85
CA PRO A 52 -6.58 -0.40 8.35
C PRO A 52 -7.32 -0.88 7.10
N THR A 53 -6.56 -1.19 6.05
CA THR A 53 -7.12 -1.62 4.76
C THR A 53 -7.61 -3.06 4.84
N ARG A 54 -8.84 -3.29 4.38
CA ARG A 54 -9.47 -4.62 4.30
C ARG A 54 -9.48 -5.11 2.86
N GLU A 55 -9.55 -6.43 2.65
CA GLU A 55 -9.56 -7.02 1.31
C GLU A 55 -10.81 -6.67 0.49
N ASP A 56 -11.90 -6.34 1.17
CA ASP A 56 -13.18 -5.87 0.62
C ASP A 56 -13.25 -4.34 0.45
N ASP A 57 -12.20 -3.60 0.79
CA ASP A 57 -12.13 -2.16 0.52
C ASP A 57 -12.12 -1.88 -0.99
N ARG A 58 -12.59 -0.67 -1.34
CA ARG A 58 -12.72 -0.25 -2.73
C ARG A 58 -11.37 -0.29 -3.45
N VAL A 59 -11.31 -1.09 -4.51
CA VAL A 59 -10.18 -1.09 -5.44
C VAL A 59 -10.19 0.16 -6.31
N ARG A 60 -9.05 0.86 -6.35
CA ARG A 60 -8.84 2.09 -7.11
C ARG A 60 -7.38 2.23 -7.55
N PRO A 61 -6.95 1.51 -8.60
CA PRO A 61 -5.56 1.52 -9.03
C PRO A 61 -5.13 2.91 -9.52
N ALA A 62 -4.13 3.51 -8.87
CA ALA A 62 -3.63 4.85 -9.19
C ALA A 62 -2.39 4.83 -10.14
N SER A 63 -2.01 3.66 -10.66
CA SER A 63 -0.84 3.51 -11.54
C SER A 63 -1.01 2.33 -12.48
N ILE A 64 -0.23 2.30 -13.57
CA ILE A 64 -0.15 1.14 -14.49
C ILE A 64 0.28 -0.11 -13.72
N TYR A 65 1.22 0.02 -12.78
CA TYR A 65 1.62 -1.09 -11.91
C TYR A 65 0.44 -1.64 -11.10
N ALA A 66 -0.31 -0.76 -10.43
CA ALA A 66 -1.48 -1.18 -9.65
C ALA A 66 -2.56 -1.81 -10.55
N ALA A 67 -2.83 -1.21 -11.71
CA ALA A 67 -3.84 -1.71 -12.65
C ALA A 67 -3.47 -3.10 -13.20
N THR A 68 -2.20 -3.31 -13.54
CA THR A 68 -1.71 -4.62 -14.02
C THR A 68 -1.72 -5.67 -12.90
N LYS A 69 -1.41 -5.30 -11.66
CA LYS A 69 -1.55 -6.20 -10.50
C LYS A 69 -2.99 -6.60 -10.25
N TYR A 70 -3.92 -5.65 -10.33
CA TYR A 70 -5.34 -5.94 -10.18
C TYR A 70 -5.86 -6.83 -11.32
N ALA A 71 -5.50 -6.53 -12.58
CA ALA A 71 -5.87 -7.39 -13.71
C ALA A 71 -5.35 -8.83 -13.56
N GLN A 72 -4.15 -9.02 -12.98
CA GLN A 72 -3.63 -10.36 -12.68
C GLN A 72 -4.49 -11.12 -11.67
N GLU A 73 -5.20 -10.44 -10.76
CA GLU A 73 -6.15 -11.08 -9.85
C GLU A 73 -7.27 -11.73 -10.63
N ASP A 74 -7.95 -10.98 -11.50
CA ASP A 74 -9.04 -11.50 -12.34
C ASP A 74 -8.58 -12.67 -13.21
N LEU A 75 -7.40 -12.56 -13.82
CA LEU A 75 -6.83 -13.64 -14.65
C LEU A 75 -6.63 -14.93 -13.86
N VAL A 76 -6.11 -14.84 -12.63
CA VAL A 76 -5.95 -16.00 -11.75
C VAL A 76 -7.31 -16.58 -11.37
N GLN A 77 -8.26 -15.74 -10.96
CA GLN A 77 -9.60 -16.20 -10.56
C GLN A 77 -10.30 -16.94 -11.71
N ILE A 78 -10.27 -16.37 -12.92
CA ILE A 78 -10.89 -16.94 -14.12
C ILE A 78 -10.24 -18.27 -14.48
N ALA A 79 -8.91 -18.30 -14.60
CA ALA A 79 -8.18 -19.51 -15.00
C ALA A 79 -8.35 -20.64 -13.97
N CYS A 80 -8.18 -20.35 -12.68
CA CYS A 80 -8.31 -21.34 -11.62
C CYS A 80 -9.74 -21.88 -11.51
N LYS A 81 -10.76 -21.02 -11.62
CA LYS A 81 -12.17 -21.45 -11.66
C LYS A 81 -12.47 -22.34 -12.86
N ALA A 82 -11.95 -22.00 -14.04
CA ALA A 82 -12.14 -22.80 -15.26
C ALA A 82 -11.48 -24.18 -15.18
N LEU A 83 -10.36 -24.28 -14.46
CA LEU A 83 -9.59 -25.51 -14.30
C LEU A 83 -9.96 -26.32 -13.04
N GLY A 84 -10.81 -25.79 -12.16
CA GLY A 84 -11.15 -26.43 -10.88
C GLY A 84 -9.97 -26.48 -9.89
N ILE A 85 -9.04 -25.52 -9.98
CA ILE A 85 -7.85 -25.42 -9.15
C ILE A 85 -8.08 -24.35 -8.07
N GLY A 86 -7.76 -24.65 -6.81
CA GLY A 86 -7.80 -23.66 -5.73
C GLY A 86 -6.74 -22.57 -5.91
N TYR A 87 -6.99 -21.37 -5.39
CA TYR A 87 -6.04 -20.26 -5.49
C TYR A 87 -6.09 -19.36 -4.26
N VAL A 88 -4.98 -18.65 -4.02
CA VAL A 88 -4.85 -17.60 -3.01
C VAL A 88 -4.18 -16.39 -3.66
N ILE A 89 -4.72 -15.20 -3.41
CA ILE A 89 -4.16 -13.94 -3.91
C ILE A 89 -3.57 -13.16 -2.74
N PHE A 90 -2.25 -13.02 -2.72
CA PHE A 90 -1.55 -12.20 -1.75
C PHE A 90 -1.40 -10.77 -2.28
N ARG A 91 -1.93 -9.78 -1.55
CA ARG A 91 -1.71 -8.34 -1.77
C ARG A 91 -0.65 -7.84 -0.79
N PHE A 92 0.64 -7.94 -1.16
CA PHE A 92 1.72 -7.58 -0.24
C PHE A 92 1.78 -6.07 0.05
N GLN A 93 2.11 -5.78 1.31
CA GLN A 93 2.34 -4.44 1.86
C GLN A 93 3.78 -3.98 1.61
N ASN A 94 4.39 -3.19 2.50
CA ASN A 94 5.78 -2.74 2.34
C ASN A 94 6.74 -3.82 2.88
N VAL A 95 7.09 -4.78 2.02
CA VAL A 95 8.03 -5.85 2.38
C VAL A 95 9.46 -5.30 2.49
N TYR A 96 10.15 -5.67 3.56
CA TYR A 96 11.57 -5.36 3.78
C TYR A 96 12.32 -6.58 4.31
N GLY A 97 13.65 -6.56 4.21
CA GLY A 97 14.51 -7.62 4.73
C GLY A 97 15.65 -7.98 3.79
N GLU A 98 16.30 -9.09 4.08
CA GLU A 98 17.46 -9.59 3.37
C GLU A 98 17.15 -9.87 1.89
N GLY A 99 18.15 -9.65 1.02
CA GLY A 99 17.99 -9.84 -0.43
C GLY A 99 17.30 -8.70 -1.17
N GLN A 100 16.73 -7.71 -0.46
CA GLN A 100 16.26 -6.48 -1.10
C GLN A 100 17.45 -5.72 -1.72
N SER A 101 17.31 -5.31 -2.98
CA SER A 101 18.34 -4.52 -3.66
C SER A 101 18.61 -3.21 -2.92
N LEU A 102 19.89 -2.87 -2.76
CA LEU A 102 20.32 -1.58 -2.18
C LEU A 102 20.56 -0.50 -3.25
N ASN A 103 20.55 -0.88 -4.53
CA ASN A 103 20.95 -0.02 -5.65
C ASN A 103 19.77 0.41 -6.53
N ASN A 104 18.61 -0.22 -6.41
CA ASN A 104 17.43 0.17 -7.19
C ASN A 104 16.75 1.37 -6.50
N PRO A 105 16.63 2.54 -7.15
CA PRO A 105 16.03 3.74 -6.55
C PRO A 105 14.53 3.58 -6.22
N TYR A 106 13.89 2.55 -6.78
CA TYR A 106 12.51 2.16 -6.48
C TYR A 106 12.43 1.10 -5.36
N THR A 107 13.53 0.85 -4.62
CA THR A 107 13.52 -0.03 -3.43
C THR A 107 12.91 0.66 -2.22
N GLY A 108 12.51 -0.15 -1.23
CA GLY A 108 11.82 0.34 -0.04
C GLY A 108 12.61 1.40 0.71
N ILE A 109 11.90 2.38 1.29
CA ILE A 109 12.48 3.51 2.03
C ILE A 109 13.51 3.07 3.10
N LEU A 110 13.32 1.91 3.72
CA LEU A 110 14.22 1.37 4.74
C LEU A 110 15.62 1.05 4.20
N SER A 111 15.77 0.52 2.98
CA SER A 111 17.08 0.24 2.39
C SER A 111 17.83 1.54 2.05
N ILE A 112 17.11 2.52 1.53
CA ILE A 112 17.61 3.84 1.18
C ILE A 112 18.08 4.58 2.44
N PHE A 113 17.24 4.62 3.47
CA PHE A 113 17.53 5.31 4.72
C PHE A 113 18.70 4.63 5.45
N SER A 114 18.69 3.29 5.57
CA SER A 114 19.78 2.54 6.19
C SER A 114 21.12 2.80 5.50
N THR A 115 21.14 2.83 4.16
CA THR A 115 22.35 3.10 3.38
C THR A 115 22.86 4.52 3.61
N ARG A 116 21.97 5.52 3.64
CA ARG A 116 22.34 6.93 3.85
C ARG A 116 22.86 7.18 5.26
N VAL A 117 22.16 6.68 6.28
CA VAL A 117 22.60 6.78 7.69
C VAL A 117 24.00 6.16 7.87
N ARG A 118 24.23 4.96 7.32
CA ARG A 118 25.55 4.30 7.38
C ARG A 118 26.67 5.07 6.71
N ARG A 119 26.35 5.96 5.77
CA ARG A 119 27.31 6.81 5.05
C ARG A 119 27.41 8.23 5.63
N GLY A 120 26.70 8.53 6.72
CA GLY A 120 26.63 9.89 7.28
C GLY A 120 25.98 10.90 6.35
N LEU A 121 25.09 10.46 5.44
CA LEU A 121 24.41 11.31 4.49
C LEU A 121 23.06 11.79 5.04
N ILE A 122 22.65 12.98 4.60
CA ILE A 122 21.34 13.57 4.94
C ILE A 122 20.21 12.70 4.38
N LEU A 123 19.18 12.46 5.18
CA LEU A 123 17.96 11.78 4.75
C LEU A 123 17.06 12.72 3.95
N PRO A 124 16.63 12.35 2.73
CA PRO A 124 15.64 13.11 1.99
C PRO A 124 14.27 12.86 2.61
N LEU A 125 13.80 13.80 3.42
CA LEU A 125 12.44 13.79 3.97
C LEU A 125 11.51 14.49 2.96
N PHE A 126 10.40 13.84 2.64
CA PHE A 126 9.34 14.41 1.81
C PHE A 126 8.17 14.82 2.71
N GLU A 127 7.42 15.84 2.30
CA GLU A 127 6.28 16.38 3.07
C GLU A 127 6.70 16.77 4.50
N ASP A 128 6.02 16.28 5.54
CA ASP A 128 6.35 16.54 6.94
C ASP A 128 6.95 15.33 7.68
N GLY A 129 7.13 14.20 6.98
CA GLY A 129 7.72 12.98 7.54
C GLY A 129 6.81 12.19 8.48
N LYS A 130 5.51 12.52 8.56
CA LYS A 130 4.55 11.83 9.43
C LYS A 130 3.84 10.67 8.74
N GLU A 131 4.18 10.38 7.49
CA GLU A 131 3.58 9.30 6.74
C GLU A 131 3.83 7.94 7.42
N SER A 132 2.76 7.20 7.67
CA SER A 132 2.84 5.84 8.20
C SER A 132 2.83 4.81 7.07
N ARG A 133 3.57 3.72 7.24
CA ARG A 133 3.52 2.54 6.37
C ARG A 133 3.52 1.30 7.23
N ASP A 134 2.73 0.32 6.80
CA ASP A 134 2.76 -1.03 7.37
C ASP A 134 3.87 -1.83 6.68
N PHE A 135 4.87 -2.20 7.47
CA PHE A 135 6.07 -2.92 7.06
C PHE A 135 6.01 -4.36 7.55
N VAL A 136 6.35 -5.29 6.67
CA VAL A 136 6.37 -6.73 6.96
C VAL A 136 7.73 -7.31 6.60
N HIS A 137 8.29 -8.15 7.47
CA HIS A 137 9.58 -8.77 7.20
C HIS A 137 9.46 -9.81 6.09
N VAL A 138 10.51 -10.00 5.30
CA VAL A 138 10.53 -10.95 4.19
C VAL A 138 10.32 -12.39 4.66
N GLU A 139 10.74 -12.72 5.88
CA GLU A 139 10.53 -14.05 6.47
C GLU A 139 9.05 -14.30 6.76
N ASP A 140 8.32 -13.33 7.34
CA ASP A 140 6.87 -13.44 7.57
C ASP A 140 6.10 -13.60 6.25
N VAL A 141 6.54 -12.91 5.20
CA VAL A 141 5.98 -13.05 3.85
C VAL A 141 6.24 -14.46 3.30
N ALA A 142 7.46 -14.98 3.46
CA ALA A 142 7.81 -16.32 3.02
C ALA A 142 7.02 -17.41 3.75
N GLU A 143 6.81 -17.23 5.05
CA GLU A 143 5.95 -18.10 5.87
C GLU A 143 4.50 -18.06 5.37
N ALA A 144 3.92 -16.86 5.19
CA ALA A 144 2.55 -16.69 4.70
C ALA A 144 2.33 -17.34 3.32
N VAL A 145 3.31 -17.22 2.42
CA VAL A 145 3.26 -17.89 1.10
C VAL A 145 3.32 -19.40 1.25
N THR A 146 4.23 -19.92 2.07
CA THR A 146 4.34 -21.36 2.34
C THR A 146 3.03 -21.93 2.90
N LEU A 147 2.42 -21.23 3.86
CA LEU A 147 1.16 -21.62 4.46
C LEU A 147 0.01 -21.60 3.45
N GLY A 148 -0.13 -20.54 2.65
CA GLY A 148 -1.22 -20.44 1.69
C GLY A 148 -1.13 -21.41 0.50
N VAL A 149 0.07 -21.88 0.14
CA VAL A 149 0.25 -22.94 -0.88
C VAL A 149 0.03 -24.33 -0.29
N SER A 150 0.29 -24.51 1.01
CA SER A 150 0.14 -25.81 1.69
C SER A 150 -1.25 -26.04 2.28
N ALA A 151 -2.08 -24.99 2.36
CA ALA A 151 -3.46 -25.06 2.82
C ALA A 151 -4.28 -25.94 1.86
N LYS A 152 -4.88 -27.01 2.39
CA LYS A 152 -5.76 -27.93 1.66
C LYS A 152 -7.17 -27.38 1.51
#